data_AF-A0A432VHV2-F1
#
_entry.id   AF-A0A432VHV2-F1
#
_cell.length_a   1.000
_cell.length_b   1.000
_cell.length_c   1.000
_cell.angle_alpha   90.00
_cell.angle_beta   90.00
_cell.angle_gamma   90.00
#
_symmetry.space_group_name_H-M   'P 1'
#
loop_
_entity.id
_entity.type
_entity.pdbx_description
1 polymer ?
#
loop_
_entity_poly.entity_id
_entity_poly.type
_entity_poly.pdbx_seq_one_letter_code
_entity_poly.pdbx_strand_id
1 'polypeptide(L)'
;MPFLLIALCCGAGAASASELVGPGRFCGYSPIIDLEKGERITPLQGGIHGGSFRWEGSFGTLEVLGMGWAAPPIGPKLDHRSSAGAMVYRPRFDDGRYRIAIWNGRAGAAYFSSPTPFTAAQMAAIDRVALFQEGEDPGKCNLRTVFSWE
;
A
#
# COMPACT_ATOMS: atom_id res chain seq x y z
N MET A 1 21.80 28.33 44.35
CA MET A 1 20.74 27.31 44.21
C MET A 1 20.68 26.89 42.75
N PRO A 2 21.07 25.66 42.38
CA PRO A 2 20.90 25.19 41.01
C PRO A 2 19.48 24.63 40.83
N PHE A 3 18.74 25.14 39.85
CA PHE A 3 17.48 24.56 39.41
C PHE A 3 17.79 23.45 38.40
N LEU A 4 17.48 22.22 38.80
CA LEU A 4 17.54 21.01 37.98
C LEU A 4 16.31 21.02 37.05
N LEU A 5 16.52 21.21 35.74
CA LEU A 5 15.47 21.04 34.73
C LEU A 5 15.51 19.60 34.21
N ILE A 6 14.62 18.77 34.75
CA ILE A 6 14.26 17.47 34.18
C ILE A 6 13.24 17.75 33.07
N ALA A 7 13.66 17.65 31.81
CA ALA A 7 12.74 17.68 30.68
C ALA A 7 12.44 16.25 30.22
N LEU A 8 11.23 15.84 30.57
CA LEU A 8 10.46 14.68 30.13
C LEU A 8 10.83 14.20 28.71
N CYS A 9 11.30 12.95 28.61
CA CYS A 9 11.23 12.19 27.38
C CYS A 9 9.74 11.92 27.06
N CYS A 10 9.13 12.74 26.20
CA CYS A 10 7.92 12.35 25.49
C CYS A 10 8.30 11.28 24.47
N GLY A 11 8.34 10.03 24.92
CA GLY A 11 8.31 8.88 24.04
C GLY A 11 6.98 8.90 23.29
N ALA A 12 6.99 9.41 22.07
CA ALA A 12 5.92 9.15 21.11
C ALA A 12 5.91 7.64 20.84
N GLY A 13 5.06 6.92 21.58
CA GLY A 13 4.78 5.53 21.25
C GLY A 13 4.18 5.51 19.85
N ALA A 14 4.91 4.98 18.87
CA ALA A 14 4.39 4.74 17.55
C ALA A 14 3.11 3.92 17.69
N ALA A 15 1.97 4.48 17.27
CA ALA A 15 0.72 3.77 17.23
C ALA A 15 0.92 2.50 16.40
N SER A 16 0.95 1.34 17.07
CA SER A 16 1.02 0.05 16.41
C SER A 16 -0.31 -0.15 15.70
N ALA A 17 -0.35 0.18 14.42
CA ALA A 17 -1.48 -0.10 13.57
C ALA A 17 -1.65 -1.60 13.51
N SER A 18 -2.74 -2.07 14.10
CA SER A 18 -3.06 -3.49 14.21
C SER A 18 -3.02 -4.12 12.82
N GLU A 19 -2.27 -5.22 12.69
CA GLU A 19 -2.27 -6.05 11.50
C GLU A 19 -3.71 -6.38 11.07
N LEU A 20 -3.96 -6.34 9.77
CA LEU A 20 -5.25 -6.75 9.21
C LEU A 20 -5.09 -8.16 8.63
N VAL A 21 -5.96 -9.08 9.04
CA VAL A 21 -5.96 -10.47 8.55
C VAL A 21 -7.26 -10.71 7.79
N GLY A 22 -7.16 -11.38 6.65
CA GLY A 22 -8.30 -11.75 5.84
C GLY A 22 -9.13 -12.92 6.43
N PRO A 23 -10.43 -13.01 6.12
CA PRO A 23 -11.14 -12.16 5.17
C PRO A 23 -11.48 -10.77 5.73
N GLY A 24 -11.27 -9.74 4.92
CA GLY A 24 -11.51 -8.35 5.31
C GLY A 24 -11.11 -7.37 4.22
N ARG A 25 -11.52 -6.11 4.31
CA ARG A 25 -11.16 -5.08 3.32
C ARG A 25 -10.13 -4.13 3.89
N PHE A 26 -8.99 -4.02 3.22
CA PHE A 26 -8.00 -2.97 3.43
C PHE A 26 -8.28 -1.80 2.50
N CYS A 27 -8.27 -0.58 3.05
CA CYS A 27 -8.29 0.65 2.28
C CYS A 27 -7.29 1.59 2.92
N GLY A 28 -6.13 1.76 2.30
CA GLY A 28 -5.07 2.55 2.88
C GLY A 28 -4.12 2.99 1.81
N TYR A 29 -3.78 4.28 1.82
CA TYR A 29 -2.77 4.87 0.96
C TYR A 29 -3.07 4.71 -0.55
N SER A 30 -4.33 4.67 -1.02
CA SER A 30 -4.78 4.38 -2.40
C SER A 30 -5.18 2.92 -2.70
N PRO A 31 -4.41 1.87 -2.37
CA PRO A 31 -4.88 0.50 -2.51
C PRO A 31 -6.19 0.19 -1.77
N ILE A 32 -7.10 -0.46 -2.48
CA ILE A 32 -8.25 -1.19 -1.93
C ILE A 32 -8.02 -2.67 -2.20
N ILE A 33 -7.90 -3.46 -1.14
CA ILE A 33 -7.60 -4.88 -1.21
C ILE A 33 -8.64 -5.63 -0.37
N ASP A 34 -9.46 -6.45 -1.03
CA ASP A 34 -10.28 -7.45 -0.36
C ASP A 34 -9.40 -8.64 0.01
N LEU A 35 -8.92 -8.69 1.25
CA LEU A 35 -8.06 -9.76 1.73
C LEU A 35 -8.80 -11.09 1.71
N GLU A 36 -8.16 -12.09 1.12
CA GLU A 36 -8.64 -13.47 1.15
C GLU A 36 -8.25 -14.16 2.47
N LYS A 37 -8.87 -15.30 2.77
CA LYS A 37 -8.52 -16.08 3.96
C LYS A 37 -7.03 -16.46 3.93
N GLY A 38 -6.31 -16.13 5.01
CA GLY A 38 -4.88 -16.42 5.14
C GLY A 38 -3.98 -15.29 4.63
N GLU A 39 -4.55 -14.22 4.08
CA GLU A 39 -3.80 -13.02 3.75
C GLU A 39 -3.68 -12.08 4.96
N ARG A 40 -2.62 -11.28 4.96
CA ARG A 40 -2.31 -10.32 6.04
C ARG A 40 -1.69 -9.06 5.50
N ILE A 41 -2.11 -7.91 6.03
CA ILE A 41 -1.44 -6.63 5.84
C ILE A 41 -0.85 -6.17 7.18
N THR A 42 0.46 -5.92 7.17
CA THR A 42 1.18 -5.26 8.26
C THR A 42 1.58 -3.86 7.78
N PRO A 43 0.95 -2.78 8.28
CA PRO A 43 1.38 -1.42 7.97
C PRO A 43 2.84 -1.20 8.40
N LEU A 44 3.60 -0.46 7.60
CA LEU A 44 5.02 -0.17 7.86
C LEU A 44 5.22 1.32 8.17
N GLN A 45 4.87 2.19 7.22
CA GLN A 45 5.01 3.65 7.35
C GLN A 45 3.80 4.35 6.72
N GLY A 46 3.46 5.54 7.21
CA GLY A 46 2.38 6.36 6.65
C GLY A 46 2.71 7.85 6.71
N GLY A 47 2.15 8.62 5.78
CA GLY A 47 2.23 10.07 5.71
C GLY A 47 1.13 10.66 4.82
N ILE A 48 1.01 12.00 4.75
CA ILE A 48 -0.16 12.76 4.24
C ILE A 48 -0.78 12.25 2.93
N HIS A 49 0.06 11.82 1.98
CA HIS A 49 -0.43 11.42 0.65
C HIS A 49 -0.22 9.95 0.32
N GLY A 50 0.31 9.15 1.25
CA GLY A 50 0.69 7.77 0.97
C GLY A 50 1.32 7.03 2.15
N GLY A 51 1.70 5.80 1.91
CA GLY A 51 2.25 4.94 2.94
C GLY A 51 2.57 3.56 2.41
N SER A 52 3.30 2.81 3.22
CA SER A 52 3.78 1.48 2.89
C SER A 52 3.26 0.43 3.85
N PHE A 53 3.09 -0.76 3.32
CA PHE A 53 2.69 -1.93 4.07
C PHE A 53 3.28 -3.19 3.45
N ARG A 54 3.41 -4.23 4.26
CA ARG A 54 3.75 -5.57 3.81
C ARG A 54 2.46 -6.37 3.65
N TRP A 55 2.30 -7.01 2.51
CA TRP A 55 1.15 -7.87 2.19
C TRP A 55 1.62 -9.30 1.99
N GLU A 56 1.06 -10.20 2.78
CA GLU A 56 1.44 -11.61 2.83
C GLU A 56 0.23 -12.49 2.53
N GLY A 57 0.47 -13.63 1.88
CA GLY A 57 -0.56 -14.62 1.55
C GLY A 57 0.05 -15.89 0.95
N SER A 58 -0.79 -16.72 0.34
CA SER A 58 -0.33 -17.92 -0.38
C SER A 58 0.57 -17.59 -1.59
N PHE A 59 0.49 -16.36 -2.11
CA PHE A 59 1.36 -15.83 -3.16
C PHE A 59 2.75 -15.41 -2.65
N GLY A 60 3.03 -15.53 -1.36
CA GLY A 60 4.27 -15.07 -0.72
C GLY A 60 4.12 -13.67 -0.13
N THR A 61 5.17 -12.85 -0.27
CA THR A 61 5.22 -11.50 0.32
C THR A 61 5.41 -10.44 -0.75
N LEU A 62 4.70 -9.32 -0.60
CA LEU A 62 4.86 -8.10 -1.38
C LEU A 62 5.05 -6.92 -0.42
N GLU A 63 6.03 -6.08 -0.70
CA GLU A 63 6.07 -4.74 -0.09
C GLU A 63 5.36 -3.77 -1.02
N VAL A 64 4.42 -3.02 -0.47
CA VAL A 64 3.54 -2.15 -1.23
C VAL A 64 3.72 -0.73 -0.75
N LEU A 65 3.94 0.19 -1.70
CA LEU A 65 3.83 1.63 -1.49
C LEU A 65 2.58 2.12 -2.20
N GLY A 66 1.62 2.63 -1.45
CA GLY A 66 0.44 3.29 -1.98
C GLY A 66 0.58 4.81 -1.96
N MET A 67 0.04 5.48 -2.98
CA MET A 67 -0.04 6.95 -3.03
C MET A 67 -1.39 7.41 -3.62
N GLY A 68 -2.10 8.28 -2.89
CA GLY A 68 -3.39 8.86 -3.29
C GLY A 68 -3.28 10.15 -4.12
N TRP A 69 -2.07 10.74 -4.17
CA TRP A 69 -1.74 11.93 -4.97
C TRP A 69 -0.49 11.72 -5.83
N ALA A 70 -0.50 10.66 -6.64
CA ALA A 70 0.60 10.29 -7.52
C ALA A 70 0.47 10.90 -8.92
N ALA A 71 1.62 11.26 -9.50
CA ALA A 71 1.76 11.39 -10.95
C ALA A 71 1.72 9.99 -11.62
N PRO A 72 1.48 9.90 -12.94
CA PRO A 72 1.54 8.62 -13.64
C PRO A 72 2.91 7.93 -13.44
N PRO A 73 2.96 6.62 -13.12
CA PRO A 73 4.21 5.90 -13.03
C PRO A 73 5.02 5.97 -14.34
N ILE A 74 6.34 5.90 -14.21
CA ILE A 74 7.27 5.92 -15.35
C ILE A 74 7.49 4.49 -15.87
N GLY A 75 7.36 4.31 -17.18
CA GLY A 75 7.75 3.08 -17.86
C GLY A 75 6.68 2.59 -18.84
N PRO A 76 6.97 1.49 -19.55
CA PRO A 76 6.02 0.90 -20.49
C PRO A 76 4.84 0.26 -19.75
N LYS A 77 3.66 0.39 -20.33
CA LYS A 77 2.41 -0.22 -19.84
C LYS A 77 2.25 -1.62 -20.43
N LEU A 78 1.50 -2.48 -19.73
CA LEU A 78 0.93 -3.69 -20.32
C LEU A 78 -0.27 -3.30 -21.20
N ASP A 79 -0.57 -4.12 -22.20
CA ASP A 79 -1.64 -3.84 -23.17
C ASP A 79 -3.04 -4.07 -22.56
N HIS A 80 -3.12 -4.68 -21.38
CA HIS A 80 -4.35 -4.92 -20.64
C HIS A 80 -4.40 -4.09 -19.35
N ARG A 81 -5.62 -3.93 -18.83
CA ARG A 81 -5.88 -3.39 -17.48
C ARG A 81 -5.93 -4.53 -16.47
N SER A 82 -5.75 -4.17 -15.21
CA SER A 82 -6.05 -5.09 -14.11
C SER A 82 -7.55 -5.43 -14.09
N SER A 83 -7.96 -6.53 -13.45
CA SER A 83 -9.39 -6.84 -13.28
C SER A 83 -10.18 -5.73 -12.56
N ALA A 84 -9.51 -4.96 -11.71
CA ALA A 84 -10.06 -3.75 -11.08
C ALA A 84 -10.00 -2.47 -11.94
N GLY A 85 -9.52 -2.56 -13.19
CA GLY A 85 -9.49 -1.46 -14.16
C GLY A 85 -8.25 -0.57 -14.15
N ALA A 86 -7.27 -0.83 -13.27
CA ALA A 86 -6.05 -0.03 -13.19
C ALA A 86 -5.14 -0.25 -14.41
N MET A 87 -4.42 0.80 -14.83
CA MET A 87 -3.29 0.65 -15.75
C MET A 87 -2.20 -0.15 -15.05
N VAL A 88 -1.69 -1.20 -15.70
CA VAL A 88 -0.57 -1.99 -15.18
C VAL A 88 0.69 -1.65 -15.95
N TYR A 89 1.78 -1.41 -15.24
CA TYR A 89 3.09 -1.16 -15.83
C TYR A 89 3.88 -2.46 -15.94
N ARG A 90 4.79 -2.57 -16.92
CA ARG A 90 5.65 -3.75 -17.03
C ARG A 90 6.57 -3.83 -15.80
N PRO A 91 6.73 -5.03 -15.20
CA PRO A 91 7.71 -5.23 -14.14
C PRO A 91 9.11 -4.83 -14.59
N ARG A 92 9.87 -4.23 -13.67
CA ARG A 92 11.27 -3.86 -13.88
C ARG A 92 12.09 -4.19 -12.65
N PHE A 93 13.40 -4.30 -12.81
CA PHE A 93 14.32 -4.42 -11.69
C PHE A 93 14.93 -3.04 -11.40
N ASP A 94 14.66 -2.48 -10.22
CA ASP A 94 15.23 -1.22 -9.74
C ASP A 94 15.59 -1.32 -8.25
N ASP A 95 16.66 -0.63 -7.84
CA ASP A 95 17.07 -0.57 -6.43
C ASP A 95 17.19 -1.96 -5.74
N GLY A 96 17.72 -2.94 -6.49
CA GLY A 96 17.90 -4.31 -6.00
C GLY A 96 16.61 -5.14 -5.89
N ARG A 97 15.47 -4.66 -6.41
CA ARG A 97 14.16 -5.33 -6.29
C ARG A 97 13.40 -5.35 -7.60
N TYR A 98 12.53 -6.34 -7.76
CA TYR A 98 11.53 -6.34 -8.83
C TYR A 98 10.36 -5.48 -8.42
N ARG A 99 10.02 -4.48 -9.24
CA ARG A 99 8.93 -3.54 -9.00
C ARG A 99 7.93 -3.54 -10.14
N ILE A 100 6.66 -3.46 -9.79
CA ILE A 100 5.54 -3.25 -10.71
C ILE A 100 4.64 -2.16 -10.14
N ALA A 101 4.09 -1.32 -11.01
CA ALA A 101 3.17 -0.26 -10.61
C ALA A 101 1.80 -0.45 -11.24
N ILE A 102 0.77 -0.04 -10.52
CA ILE A 102 -0.58 0.15 -11.04
C ILE A 102 -1.02 1.60 -10.82
N TRP A 103 -1.86 2.12 -11.71
CA TRP A 103 -2.34 3.50 -11.66
C TRP A 103 -3.78 3.61 -12.13
N ASN A 104 -4.60 4.39 -11.43
CA ASN A 104 -6.03 4.51 -11.73
C ASN A 104 -6.33 5.44 -12.93
N GLY A 105 -5.30 6.00 -13.58
CA GLY A 105 -5.47 6.96 -14.68
C GLY A 105 -5.61 8.42 -14.22
N ARG A 106 -5.56 8.67 -12.91
CA ARG A 106 -5.71 9.98 -12.28
C ARG A 106 -4.61 10.20 -11.24
N ALA A 107 -4.91 10.08 -9.95
CA ALA A 107 -3.95 10.36 -8.87
C ALA A 107 -3.69 9.16 -7.93
N GLY A 108 -4.41 8.05 -8.08
CA GLY A 108 -4.18 6.85 -7.27
C GLY A 108 -3.15 5.92 -7.91
N ALA A 109 -2.06 5.60 -7.20
CA ALA A 109 -1.07 4.62 -7.63
C ALA A 109 -0.68 3.66 -6.51
N ALA A 110 -0.22 2.47 -6.90
CA ALA A 110 0.43 1.52 -6.00
C ALA A 110 1.64 0.87 -6.66
N TYR A 111 2.69 0.66 -5.89
CA TYR A 111 3.95 0.06 -6.32
C TYR A 111 4.20 -1.17 -5.47
N PHE A 112 4.30 -2.32 -6.11
CA PHE A 112 4.58 -3.59 -5.46
C PHE A 112 6.03 -3.96 -5.70
N SER A 113 6.70 -4.44 -4.67
CA SER A 113 8.11 -4.83 -4.71
C SER A 113 8.30 -6.25 -4.19
N SER A 114 9.18 -7.00 -4.86
CA SER A 114 9.56 -8.37 -4.52
C SER A 114 11.07 -8.54 -4.66
N PRO A 115 11.75 -9.32 -3.81
CA PRO A 115 13.18 -9.62 -3.96
C PRO A 115 13.46 -10.54 -5.17
N THR A 116 12.45 -11.25 -5.65
CA THR A 116 12.53 -12.17 -6.80
C THR A 116 11.60 -11.72 -7.93
N PRO A 117 11.78 -12.20 -9.17
CA PRO A 117 10.83 -11.95 -10.24
C PRO A 117 9.39 -12.28 -9.81
N PHE A 118 8.43 -11.47 -10.27
CA PHE A 118 7.03 -11.69 -9.92
C PHE A 118 6.54 -13.05 -10.40
N THR A 119 5.99 -13.82 -9.49
CA THR A 119 5.33 -15.09 -9.81
C THR A 119 3.93 -14.83 -10.39
N ALA A 120 3.36 -15.83 -11.06
CA ALA A 120 1.98 -15.75 -11.53
C ALA A 120 0.99 -15.50 -10.37
N ALA A 121 1.25 -16.07 -9.19
CA ALA A 121 0.42 -15.86 -8.00
C ALA A 121 0.49 -14.42 -7.49
N GLN A 122 1.68 -13.81 -7.46
CA GLN A 122 1.82 -12.39 -7.10
C GLN A 122 1.14 -11.50 -8.14
N MET A 123 1.28 -11.82 -9.43
CA MET A 123 0.60 -11.07 -10.49
C MET A 123 -0.92 -11.15 -10.36
N ALA A 124 -1.48 -12.32 -10.04
CA ALA A 124 -2.90 -12.49 -9.79
C ALA A 124 -3.38 -11.73 -8.55
N ALA A 125 -2.58 -11.69 -7.48
CA ALA A 125 -2.87 -10.89 -6.30
C ALA A 125 -2.90 -9.38 -6.64
N ILE A 126 -1.93 -8.89 -7.42
CA ILE A 126 -1.86 -7.49 -7.86
C ILE A 126 -3.04 -7.12 -8.78
N ASP A 127 -3.46 -8.05 -9.64
CA ASP A 127 -4.50 -7.82 -10.64
C ASP A 127 -5.86 -7.42 -10.02
N ARG A 128 -6.19 -7.96 -8.85
CA ARG A 128 -7.44 -7.66 -8.14
C ARG A 128 -7.40 -6.40 -7.27
N VAL A 129 -6.28 -5.68 -7.22
CA VAL A 129 -6.14 -4.46 -6.41
C VAL A 129 -6.83 -3.29 -7.12
N ALA A 130 -7.84 -2.73 -6.46
CA ALA A 130 -8.46 -1.48 -6.87
C ALA A 130 -7.72 -0.28 -6.25
N LEU A 131 -7.97 0.91 -6.81
CA LEU A 131 -7.31 2.14 -6.39
C LEU A 131 -8.35 3.26 -6.22
N PHE A 132 -8.25 4.01 -5.13
CA PHE A 132 -8.89 5.32 -4.98
C PHE A 132 -7.83 6.42 -5.03
N GLN A 133 -8.24 7.67 -5.08
CA GLN A 133 -7.34 8.81 -4.94
C GLN A 133 -7.81 9.76 -3.84
N GLU A 134 -6.96 10.73 -3.48
CA GLU A 134 -7.31 11.73 -2.49
C GLU A 134 -8.62 12.48 -2.86
N GLY A 135 -9.52 12.63 -1.89
CA GLY A 135 -10.84 13.22 -2.07
C GLY A 135 -11.93 12.27 -2.56
N GLU A 136 -11.61 11.03 -2.94
CA GLU A 136 -12.62 10.00 -3.25
C GLU A 136 -13.05 9.25 -1.99
N ASP A 137 -14.33 8.90 -1.91
CA ASP A 137 -14.82 7.90 -0.95
C ASP A 137 -14.50 6.50 -1.51
N PRO A 138 -13.59 5.73 -0.90
CA PRO A 138 -13.26 4.40 -1.40
C PRO A 138 -14.37 3.36 -1.17
N GLY A 139 -15.48 3.72 -0.51
CA GLY A 139 -16.71 2.93 -0.45
C GLY A 139 -16.62 1.63 0.36
N LYS A 140 -17.51 1.43 1.35
CA LYS A 140 -17.49 0.27 2.28
C LYS A 140 -16.15 0.05 3.01
N CYS A 141 -15.25 1.01 2.94
CA CYS A 141 -14.05 1.07 3.73
C CYS A 141 -14.43 1.64 5.09
N ASN A 142 -14.33 0.84 6.15
CA ASN A 142 -14.38 1.39 7.49
C ASN A 142 -13.04 2.10 7.72
N LEU A 143 -12.96 3.38 7.31
CA LEU A 143 -11.75 4.22 7.31
C LEU A 143 -11.09 4.38 8.69
N ARG A 144 -11.53 3.67 9.72
CA ARG A 144 -10.80 3.52 11.00
C ARG A 144 -9.44 2.84 10.84
N THR A 145 -9.19 2.16 9.72
CA THR A 145 -7.85 1.69 9.32
C THR A 145 -7.06 2.73 8.51
N VAL A 146 -7.67 3.87 8.16
CA VAL A 146 -6.95 5.06 7.72
C VAL A 146 -6.47 5.79 8.96
N PHE A 147 -5.15 5.92 9.03
CA PHE A 147 -4.47 6.77 9.98
C PHE A 147 -5.01 8.19 9.84
N SER A 148 -5.83 8.58 10.81
CA SER A 148 -6.29 9.95 10.99
C SER A 148 -5.06 10.84 11.11
N TRP A 149 -4.98 11.83 10.22
CA TRP A 149 -4.09 12.98 10.30
C TRP A 149 -4.26 13.66 11.67
N GLU A 150 -3.18 13.74 12.44
CA GLU A 150 -2.95 14.94 13.25
C GLU A 150 -2.28 15.99 12.37
#